data_AF-X1F604-F1
#
_entry.id   AF-X1F604-F1
#
_cell.length_a   1.000
_cell.length_b   1.000
_cell.length_c   1.000
_cell.angle_alpha   90.00
_cell.angle_beta   90.00
_cell.angle_gamma   90.00
#
_symmetry.space_group_name_H-M   'P 1'
#
loop_
_entity.id
_entity.type
_entity.pdbx_description
1 polymer ?
#
loop_
_entity_poly.entity_id
_entity_poly.type
_entity_poly.pdbx_seq_one_letter_code
_entity_poly.pdbx_strand_id
1 'polypeptide(L)' 'MEISLVSDEVSQDFETAIELGCEWGIRNFELRSAFFKRVPDISGEEVQRIVQTIKKYRVNITAISPGLFKIPFKREE' A
#
# COMPACT_ATOMS: atom_id res chain seq x y z
N MET A 1 6.86 18.30 11.22
CA MET A 1 5.66 17.80 10.52
C MET A 1 6.08 16.53 9.79
N GLU A 2 5.38 15.42 9.99
CA GLU A 2 5.64 14.18 9.25
C GLU A 2 4.66 14.08 8.08
N ILE A 3 5.17 13.70 6.90
CA ILE A 3 4.38 13.59 5.66
C ILE A 3 4.34 12.12 5.26
N SER A 4 3.16 11.64 4.85
CA SER A 4 2.96 10.28 4.35
C SER A 4 2.21 10.28 3.02
N LEU A 5 2.45 9.25 2.19
CA LEU A 5 1.75 9.01 0.93
C LEU A 5 0.92 7.74 0.98
N VAL A 6 -0.28 7.77 0.40
CA VAL A 6 -1.00 6.54 0.08
C VAL A 6 -0.36 5.94 -1.17
N SER A 7 0.25 4.76 -1.05
CA SER A 7 1.16 4.24 -2.09
C SER A 7 0.48 4.06 -3.46
N ASP A 8 -0.79 3.63 -3.44
CA ASP A 8 -1.56 3.33 -4.65
C ASP A 8 -2.07 4.56 -5.41
N GLU A 9 -1.98 5.76 -4.82
CA GLU A 9 -2.20 7.04 -5.50
C GLU A 9 -0.97 7.49 -6.31
N VAL A 10 0.20 6.91 -6.02
CA VAL A 10 1.43 7.15 -6.79
C VAL A 10 1.58 6.09 -7.88
N SER A 11 1.45 4.80 -7.53
CA SER A 11 1.50 3.68 -8.47
C SER A 11 0.85 2.42 -7.88
N GLN A 12 0.22 1.61 -8.73
CA GLN A 12 -0.26 0.29 -8.35
C GLN A 12 0.87 -0.75 -8.22
N ASP A 13 2.02 -0.50 -8.84
CA ASP A 13 3.24 -1.25 -8.52
C ASP A 13 3.87 -0.66 -7.26
N PHE A 14 3.83 -1.43 -6.18
CA PHE A 14 4.26 -0.97 -4.86
C PHE A 14 5.73 -0.52 -4.84
N GLU A 15 6.61 -1.20 -5.57
CA GLU A 15 8.03 -0.83 -5.61
C GLU A 15 8.25 0.52 -6.30
N THR A 16 7.60 0.74 -7.44
CA THR A 16 7.59 2.03 -8.14
C THR A 16 7.08 3.16 -7.24
N ALA A 17 5.99 2.94 -6.50
CA ALA A 17 5.44 3.94 -5.59
C ALA A 17 6.43 4.34 -4.48
N ILE A 18 7.12 3.36 -3.90
CA ILE A 18 8.14 3.58 -2.87
C ILE A 18 9.37 4.29 -3.44
N GLU A 19 9.83 3.89 -4.63
CA GLU A 19 10.97 4.51 -5.31
C GLU A 19 10.73 6.00 -5.56
N LEU A 20 9.61 6.35 -6.21
CA LEU A 20 9.24 7.74 -6.50
C LEU A 20 9.04 8.55 -5.22
N GLY A 21 8.35 8.00 -4.22
CA GLY A 21 8.16 8.69 -2.94
C GLY A 21 9.49 8.95 -2.21
N CYS A 22 10.45 8.02 -2.30
CA CYS A 22 11.79 8.22 -1.75
C CYS A 22 12.56 9.32 -2.48
N GLU A 23 12.43 9.42 -3.81
CA GLU A 23 13.02 10.53 -4.60
C GLU A 23 12.47 11.89 -4.18
N TRP A 24 11.21 11.95 -3.76
CA TRP A 24 10.58 13.17 -3.22
C TRP A 24 10.92 13.43 -1.75
N GLY A 25 11.76 12.60 -1.12
CA GLY A 25 12.17 12.74 0.28
C GLY A 25 11.15 12.21 1.30
N ILE A 26 10.13 11.47 0.86
CA ILE A 26 9.10 10.90 1.73
C ILE A 26 9.48 9.49 2.17
N ARG A 27 9.32 9.19 3.45
CA ARG A 27 9.68 7.90 4.06
C ARG A 27 8.52 7.13 4.69
N ASN A 28 7.37 7.76 4.81
CA ASN A 28 6.19 7.19 5.44
C ASN A 28 5.13 6.91 4.37
N PHE A 29 4.58 5.70 4.36
CA PHE A 29 3.60 5.28 3.37
C PHE A 29 2.41 4.59 4.02
N GLU A 30 1.22 4.79 3.46
CA GLU A 30 0.01 4.06 3.80
C GLU A 30 -0.25 2.99 2.74
N LEU A 31 -0.63 1.80 3.20
CA LEU A 31 -0.91 0.66 2.34
C LEU A 31 -2.42 0.40 2.26
N ARG A 32 -3.01 0.62 1.08
CA ARG A 32 -4.45 0.42 0.82
C ARG A 32 -4.69 -0.67 -0.24
N SER A 33 -4.06 -0.50 -1.40
CA SER A 33 -3.95 -1.53 -2.42
C SER A 33 -2.49 -1.67 -2.87
N ALA A 34 -2.16 -2.84 -3.41
CA ALA A 34 -0.91 -3.09 -4.09
C ALA A 34 -1.19 -4.13 -5.18
N PHE A 35 -0.50 -4.01 -6.32
CA PHE A 35 -0.63 -4.93 -7.44
C PHE A 35 -2.08 -5.08 -7.92
N PHE A 36 -2.82 -3.97 -7.98
CA PHE A 36 -4.23 -3.89 -8.37
C PHE A 36 -5.21 -4.65 -7.46
N LYS A 37 -4.75 -5.07 -6.28
CA LYS A 37 -5.58 -5.77 -5.29
C LYS A 37 -5.61 -5.02 -3.97
N ARG A 38 -6.73 -5.11 -3.28
CA ARG A 38 -6.89 -4.46 -1.97
C ARG A 38 -6.22 -5.30 -0.89
N VAL A 39 -5.48 -4.69 0.02
CA VAL A 39 -5.00 -5.41 1.20
C VAL A 39 -6.18 -5.72 2.14
N PRO A 40 -6.32 -6.96 2.65
CA PRO A 40 -5.35 -8.07 2.64
C PRO A 40 -5.52 -9.12 1.53
N ASP A 41 -6.33 -8.88 0.50
CA ASP A 41 -6.56 -9.78 -0.64
C ASP A 41 -5.37 -9.82 -1.61
N ILE A 42 -4.20 -10.21 -1.11
CA ILE A 42 -2.93 -10.36 -1.84
C ILE A 42 -2.30 -11.72 -1.51
N SER A 43 -1.50 -12.25 -2.41
CA SER A 43 -0.81 -13.54 -2.24
C SER A 43 0.35 -13.43 -1.24
N GLY A 44 0.80 -14.58 -0.73
CA GLY A 44 2.00 -14.63 0.12
C GLY A 44 3.25 -14.12 -0.60
N GLU A 45 3.37 -14.35 -1.91
CA GLU A 45 4.47 -13.83 -2.73
C GLU A 45 4.40 -12.30 -2.84
N GLU A 46 3.21 -11.74 -3.06
CA GLU A 46 2.98 -10.29 -3.11
C GLU A 46 3.31 -9.63 -1.76
N VAL A 47 2.95 -10.27 -0.64
CA VAL A 47 3.36 -9.84 0.71
C VAL A 47 4.89 -9.85 0.85
N GLN A 48 5.58 -10.91 0.40
CA GLN A 48 7.04 -10.96 0.45
C GLN A 48 7.68 -9.86 -0.39
N ARG A 49 7.16 -9.57 -1.59
CA ARG A 49 7.62 -8.46 -2.43
C ARG A 49 7.50 -7.13 -1.68
N ILE A 50 6.33 -6.84 -1.08
CA ILE A 50 6.11 -5.63 -0.26
C ILE A 50 7.14 -5.54 0.87
N VAL A 51 7.33 -6.62 1.64
CA VAL A 51 8.27 -6.65 2.77
C VAL A 51 9.72 -6.43 2.31
N GLN A 52 10.12 -7.03 1.18
CA GLN A 52 11.45 -6.83 0.61
C GLN A 52 11.66 -5.38 0.17
N THR A 53 10.67 -4.76 -0.50
CA THR A 53 10.71 -3.34 -0.87
C THR A 53 10.84 -2.44 0.36
N ILE A 54 10.03 -2.66 1.40
CA ILE A 54 10.09 -1.89 2.65
C ILE A 54 11.50 -1.93 3.25
N LYS A 55 12.11 -3.13 3.31
CA LYS A 55 13.48 -3.32 3.81
C LYS A 55 14.53 -2.67 2.92
N LYS A 56 14.40 -2.81 1.59
CA LYS A 56 15.33 -2.26 0.58
C LYS A 56 15.40 -0.73 0.67
N TYR A 57 14.25 -0.05 0.72
CA TYR A 57 14.17 1.41 0.73
C TYR A 57 14.17 2.04 2.13
N ARG A 58 14.12 1.22 3.19
CA ARG A 58 14.07 1.65 4.60
C ARG A 58 12.96 2.65 4.87
N VAL A 59 11.75 2.29 4.45
CA VAL A 59 10.54 3.11 4.61
C VAL A 59 9.65 2.55 5.72
N ASN A 60 8.73 3.38 6.21
CA ASN A 60 7.76 3.00 7.23
C ASN A 60 6.39 2.84 6.61
N ILE A 61 5.67 1.78 6.98
CA ILE A 61 4.23 1.69 6.75
C ILE A 61 3.52 2.24 7.97
N THR A 62 2.89 3.40 7.82
CA THR A 62 2.23 4.14 8.92
C THR A 62 0.79 3.72 9.13
N ALA A 63 0.12 3.24 8.08
CA ALA A 63 -1.24 2.74 8.14
C ALA A 63 -1.46 1.61 7.13
N ILE A 64 -2.36 0.69 7.48
CA ILE A 64 -2.98 -0.25 6.55
C ILE A 64 -4.45 0.14 6.46
N SER A 65 -4.86 0.70 5.33
CA SER A 65 -6.21 1.22 5.14
C SER A 65 -7.21 0.06 4.94
N PRO A 66 -8.15 -0.16 5.88
CA PRO A 66 -9.06 -1.29 5.79
C PRO A 66 -10.08 -1.09 4.66
N GLY A 67 -10.52 -2.19 4.05
CA GLY A 67 -11.66 -2.22 3.12
C GLY A 67 -13.02 -2.29 3.74
N LEU A 68 -13.16 -1.86 5.00
CA LEU A 68 -14.42 -1.98 5.71
C LEU A 68 -15.54 -1.29 4.92
N PHE A 69 -16.61 -2.04 4.64
CA PHE A 69 -17.76 -1.62 3.81
C PHE A 69 -17.46 -1.30 2.33
N LYS A 70 -16.30 -1.68 1.78
CA LYS A 70 -16.00 -1.65 0.33
C LYS A 70 -16.45 -2.94 -0.36
N ILE A 71 -17.62 -3.45 0.00
CA ILE A 71 -18.26 -4.62 -0.60
C ILE A 71 -19.67 -4.26 -1.05
N PRO A 72 -20.24 -4.95 -2.06
CA PRO A 72 -21.64 -4.74 -2.43
C PRO A 72 -22.56 -4.99 -1.23
N PHE A 73 -23.47 -4.05 -0.94
CA PHE A 73 -24.54 -4.27 0.02
C PHE A 73 -25.56 -5.24 -0.58
N LYS A 74 -25.69 -6.43 0.00
CA LYS A 74 -26.79 -7.34 -0.31
C LYS A 74 -27.95 -7.03 0.63
N ARG A 75 -29.04 -6.51 0.09
CA ARG A 75 -30.32 -6.44 0.81
C ARG A 75 -30.91 -7.85 0.82
N GLU A 76 -31.21 -8.39 1.98
CA GLU A 76 -32.05 -9.60 2.08
C GLU A 76 -33.47 -9.19 1.66
N GLU A 77 -34.06 -9.93 0.72
CA GLU A 77 -35.46 -9.79 0.28
C GLU A 77 -36.42 -10.38 1.30
#